data_AF-M5FDF9-F1
#
_entry.id   AF-M5FDF9-F1
#
_cell.length_a   1.000
_cell.length_b   1.000
_cell.length_c   1.000
_cell.angle_alpha   90.00
_cell.angle_beta   90.00
_cell.angle_gamma   90.00
#
_symmetry.space_group_name_H-M   'P 1'
#
loop_
_entity.id
_entity.type
_entity.pdbx_description
1 polymer ?
#
loop_
_entity_poly.entity_id
_entity_poly.type
_entity_poly.pdbx_seq_one_letter_code
_entity_poly.pdbx_strand_id
1 'polypeptide(L)'
;MKLVLPFVLLLAFGTPAWGQAVDSQGAKQLSDDLSRYIGKKALDSGILKISADGDAYRIAFDFNALIRANPSKDSLTFNLAPFAMLVKPRSDGSWSVSSDLAPNAFVDVEGPHGVRFSVSGSAFSGIYDPGLAVFTSGAGSMAGMQVTSRDPKEPMDLSVGAGTSSLNASKSAGGGVDFAMTQTIADFVETAIVDEGETGLKVPVTMKSPRVSAEITGNGVHTRAFLDLLGFAIANQDEASLKANQAELKSLLTSALPLWERLQYSYRFDGMSVASPAGNFGLADLSATTGIDGISDNGKIDCRIEATGLTVPQRLLPSWSAALLPTDIELSFGGANLDLDSMLRKAIEAFDLNRDPPLSDEFGETLIADFMANNPKVVLGHSTVKNGNIEVAMEGEMTFPGKKPEARMIVDVAGYDKIVQTLQTAAKSDQQAAQAFSFALAVKGFGKALPDGRLEWVINAKADGSVTVNGAMLKQADPVQDDPLTDPSDATAGDNGGAGAKLQP
;
A
#
# COMPACT_ATOMS: atom_id res chain seq x y z
N MET A 1 13.32 -7.18 -8.70
CA MET A 1 12.57 -8.42 -9.05
C MET A 1 13.23 -9.67 -8.45
N LYS A 2 13.18 -9.92 -7.13
CA LYS A 2 13.72 -11.19 -6.53
C LYS A 2 13.00 -11.70 -5.26
N LEU A 3 11.83 -11.15 -4.90
CA LEU A 3 10.97 -11.69 -3.82
C LEU A 3 9.78 -12.53 -4.35
N VAL A 4 9.64 -12.62 -5.69
CA VAL A 4 8.50 -13.25 -6.36
C VAL A 4 8.62 -14.79 -6.39
N LEU A 5 9.84 -15.36 -6.47
CA LEU A 5 10.00 -16.81 -6.63
C LEU A 5 9.51 -17.67 -5.44
N PRO A 6 9.76 -17.31 -4.16
CA PRO A 6 9.28 -18.10 -3.01
C PRO A 6 7.75 -18.04 -2.86
N PHE A 7 7.15 -16.87 -3.11
CA PHE A 7 5.69 -16.67 -3.07
C PHE A 7 4.97 -17.35 -4.25
N VAL A 8 5.58 -17.37 -5.44
CA VAL A 8 5.04 -18.10 -6.60
C VAL A 8 5.07 -19.62 -6.39
N LEU A 9 6.09 -20.16 -5.71
CA LEU A 9 6.15 -21.59 -5.37
C LEU A 9 5.05 -22.03 -4.41
N LEU A 10 4.63 -21.16 -3.49
CA LEU A 10 3.54 -21.40 -2.54
C LEU A 10 2.16 -21.49 -3.23
N LEU A 11 2.01 -20.93 -4.44
CA LEU A 11 0.73 -20.84 -5.15
C LEU A 11 0.53 -21.86 -6.27
N ALA A 12 1.51 -22.73 -6.54
CA ALA A 12 1.64 -23.40 -7.84
C ALA A 12 1.23 -24.89 -7.90
N PHE A 13 0.60 -25.48 -6.87
CA PHE A 13 0.13 -26.88 -6.99
C PHE A 13 -1.16 -26.95 -7.81
N GLY A 14 -1.03 -27.02 -9.13
CA GLY A 14 -2.18 -27.02 -10.04
C GLY A 14 -3.01 -28.31 -10.03
N THR A 15 -2.55 -29.39 -9.40
CA THR A 15 -3.15 -30.72 -9.47
C THR A 15 -3.52 -31.29 -8.09
N PRO A 16 -4.74 -31.86 -7.94
CA PRO A 16 -5.14 -32.59 -6.73
C PRO A 16 -4.23 -33.77 -6.44
N ALA A 17 -3.91 -33.99 -5.16
CA ALA A 17 -2.95 -34.99 -4.69
C ALA A 17 -3.50 -36.44 -4.64
N TRP A 18 -4.63 -36.73 -5.30
CA TRP A 18 -5.37 -37.99 -5.11
C TRP A 18 -4.55 -39.22 -5.49
N GLY A 19 -4.34 -40.10 -4.51
CA GLY A 19 -3.68 -41.40 -4.72
C GLY A 19 -2.21 -41.30 -5.11
N GLN A 20 -1.58 -40.14 -4.94
CA GLN A 20 -0.19 -39.92 -5.33
C GLN A 20 0.77 -40.60 -4.34
N ALA A 21 1.53 -41.59 -4.82
CA ALA A 21 2.57 -42.25 -4.05
C ALA A 21 3.80 -41.34 -3.94
N VAL A 22 4.32 -41.17 -2.72
CA VAL A 22 5.54 -40.39 -2.48
C VAL A 22 6.77 -41.22 -2.87
N ASP A 23 7.09 -41.18 -4.15
CA ASP A 23 8.22 -41.86 -4.75
C ASP A 23 8.86 -41.00 -5.86
N SER A 24 9.83 -41.56 -6.57
CA SER A 24 10.52 -40.86 -7.67
C SER A 24 9.59 -40.54 -8.86
N GLN A 25 8.56 -41.35 -9.10
CA GLN A 25 7.61 -41.13 -10.19
C GLN A 25 6.66 -39.97 -9.85
N GLY A 26 6.13 -39.95 -8.62
CA GLY A 26 5.30 -38.86 -8.15
C GLY A 26 6.08 -37.55 -7.99
N ALA A 27 7.37 -37.59 -7.61
CA ALA A 27 8.24 -36.42 -7.62
C ALA A 27 8.41 -35.84 -9.03
N LYS A 28 8.55 -36.71 -10.04
CA LYS A 28 8.61 -36.29 -11.45
C LYS A 28 7.29 -35.67 -11.91
N GLN A 29 6.15 -36.28 -11.57
CA GLN A 29 4.84 -35.73 -11.91
C GLN A 29 4.63 -34.34 -11.29
N LEU A 30 4.98 -34.19 -10.00
CA LEU A 30 4.91 -32.90 -9.31
C LEU A 30 5.82 -31.85 -9.97
N SER A 31 7.01 -32.25 -10.40
CA SER A 31 7.92 -31.40 -11.17
C SER A 31 7.32 -30.95 -12.50
N ASP A 32 6.71 -31.88 -13.24
CA ASP A 32 6.08 -31.58 -14.53
C ASP A 32 4.89 -30.62 -14.36
N ASP A 33 4.08 -30.80 -13.30
CA ASP A 33 2.95 -29.91 -13.01
C ASP A 33 3.41 -28.51 -12.58
N LEU A 34 4.41 -28.41 -11.70
CA LEU A 34 4.97 -27.11 -11.28
C LEU A 34 5.63 -26.37 -12.44
N SER A 35 6.21 -27.09 -13.42
CA SER A 35 6.88 -26.50 -14.58
C SER A 35 5.98 -25.55 -15.39
N ARG A 36 4.65 -25.72 -15.32
CA ARG A 36 3.67 -24.84 -15.97
C ARG A 36 3.65 -23.42 -15.38
N TYR A 37 4.07 -23.26 -14.13
CA TYR A 37 3.99 -22.00 -13.40
C TYR A 37 5.36 -21.37 -13.09
N ILE A 38 6.42 -22.19 -13.06
CA ILE A 38 7.79 -21.71 -12.80
C ILE A 38 8.71 -21.77 -14.03
N GLY A 39 8.26 -22.43 -15.11
CA GLY A 39 9.03 -22.69 -16.31
C GLY A 39 10.04 -23.84 -16.15
N LYS A 40 10.26 -24.61 -17.22
CA LYS A 40 11.18 -25.76 -17.22
C LYS A 40 12.63 -25.38 -16.92
N LYS A 41 13.06 -24.18 -17.33
CA LYS A 41 14.43 -23.69 -17.11
C LYS A 41 14.83 -23.67 -15.63
N ALA A 42 13.89 -23.40 -14.71
CA ALA A 42 14.16 -23.43 -13.27
C ALA A 42 14.52 -24.84 -12.77
N LEU A 43 13.85 -25.87 -13.31
CA LEU A 43 14.11 -27.27 -12.99
C LEU A 43 15.40 -27.75 -13.67
N ASP A 44 15.54 -27.49 -14.97
CA ASP A 44 16.68 -27.95 -15.78
C ASP A 44 18.01 -27.33 -15.32
N SER A 45 17.99 -26.09 -14.80
CA SER A 45 19.17 -25.38 -14.29
C SER A 45 19.49 -25.72 -12.82
N GLY A 46 18.70 -26.61 -12.19
CA GLY A 46 18.87 -26.99 -10.80
C GLY A 46 18.50 -25.91 -9.77
N ILE A 47 17.81 -24.85 -10.20
CA ILE A 47 17.30 -23.79 -9.30
C ILE A 47 16.24 -24.37 -8.36
N LEU A 48 15.40 -25.26 -8.88
CA LEU A 48 14.44 -26.03 -8.11
C LEU A 48 14.70 -27.52 -8.28
N LYS A 49 14.70 -28.26 -7.18
CA LYS A 49 14.80 -29.73 -7.18
C LYS A 49 13.68 -30.33 -6.35
N ILE A 50 13.00 -31.33 -6.91
CA ILE A 50 11.93 -32.07 -6.22
C ILE A 50 12.39 -33.52 -6.06
N SER A 51 12.28 -34.04 -4.85
CA SER A 51 12.66 -35.43 -4.53
C SER A 51 11.75 -36.00 -3.46
N ALA A 52 11.52 -37.31 -3.47
CA ALA A 52 10.89 -37.99 -2.33
C ALA A 52 11.80 -37.92 -1.09
N ASP A 53 11.19 -37.66 0.07
CA ASP A 53 11.84 -37.59 1.38
C ASP A 53 10.89 -38.17 2.43
N GLY A 54 11.07 -39.47 2.73
CA GLY A 54 10.14 -40.21 3.58
C GLY A 54 8.74 -40.29 2.97
N ASP A 55 7.75 -39.74 3.68
CA ASP A 55 6.35 -39.69 3.28
C ASP A 55 5.91 -38.32 2.74
N ALA A 56 6.88 -37.45 2.39
CA ALA A 56 6.67 -36.15 1.74
C ALA A 56 7.60 -35.97 0.52
N TYR A 57 7.30 -34.98 -0.33
CA TYR A 57 8.24 -34.47 -1.31
C TYR A 57 9.01 -33.29 -0.74
N ARG A 58 10.33 -33.32 -0.88
CA ARG A 58 11.21 -32.20 -0.60
C ARG A 58 11.35 -31.34 -1.85
N ILE A 59 10.91 -30.10 -1.77
CA ILE A 59 11.11 -29.06 -2.78
C ILE A 59 12.25 -28.16 -2.32
N ALA A 60 13.44 -28.35 -2.90
CA ALA A 60 14.66 -27.63 -2.54
C ALA A 60 14.97 -26.51 -3.53
N PHE A 61 15.36 -25.35 -3.00
CA PHE A 61 15.75 -24.18 -3.77
C PHE A 61 17.25 -23.91 -3.67
N ASP A 62 17.93 -23.81 -4.83
CA ASP A 62 19.34 -23.45 -4.91
C ASP A 62 19.50 -21.99 -5.39
N PHE A 63 19.73 -21.09 -4.42
CA PHE A 63 19.98 -19.67 -4.70
C PHE A 63 21.28 -19.43 -5.48
N ASN A 64 22.30 -20.28 -5.30
CA ASN A 64 23.54 -20.15 -6.06
C ASN A 64 23.30 -20.50 -7.53
N ALA A 65 22.47 -21.49 -7.82
CA ALA A 65 22.03 -21.80 -9.18
C ALA A 65 21.26 -20.62 -9.80
N LEU A 66 20.37 -19.97 -9.03
CA LEU A 66 19.65 -18.79 -9.50
C LEU A 66 20.60 -17.64 -9.85
N ILE A 67 21.59 -17.36 -9.01
CA ILE A 67 22.58 -16.29 -9.24
C ILE A 67 23.41 -16.58 -10.48
N ARG A 68 23.88 -17.84 -10.66
CA ARG A 68 24.61 -18.25 -11.87
C ARG A 68 23.77 -18.10 -13.13
N ALA A 69 22.46 -18.36 -13.06
CA ALA A 69 21.55 -18.23 -14.19
C ALA A 69 21.23 -16.77 -14.56
N ASN A 70 21.48 -15.81 -13.66
CA ASN A 70 21.24 -14.39 -13.89
C ASN A 70 22.36 -13.52 -13.26
N PRO A 71 23.57 -13.54 -13.86
CA PRO A 71 24.71 -12.83 -13.32
C PRO A 71 24.47 -11.31 -13.37
N SER A 72 24.42 -10.66 -12.21
CA SER A 72 24.44 -9.19 -12.12
C SER A 72 25.84 -8.67 -12.49
N LYS A 73 25.89 -7.44 -13.02
CA LYS A 73 27.16 -6.71 -13.18
C LYS A 73 27.72 -6.24 -11.83
N ASP A 74 26.86 -6.08 -10.83
CA ASP A 74 27.24 -5.76 -9.45
C ASP A 74 27.60 -7.03 -8.68
N SER A 75 28.65 -6.95 -7.86
CA SER A 75 29.13 -8.02 -6.97
C SER A 75 28.17 -8.20 -5.78
N LEU A 76 26.99 -8.74 -6.07
CA LEU A 76 26.04 -9.15 -5.05
C LEU A 76 26.50 -10.47 -4.41
N THR A 77 26.98 -10.40 -3.17
CA THR A 77 27.26 -11.63 -2.40
C THR A 77 26.02 -12.02 -1.63
N PHE A 78 25.34 -13.07 -2.08
CA PHE A 78 24.27 -13.73 -1.32
C PHE A 78 24.83 -14.97 -0.62
N ASN A 79 24.84 -14.96 0.70
CA ASN A 79 24.95 -16.20 1.45
C ASN A 79 23.55 -16.55 1.95
N LEU A 80 22.91 -17.53 1.30
CA LEU A 80 21.58 -18.01 1.63
C LEU A 80 21.72 -19.51 1.94
N ALA A 81 21.37 -19.92 3.16
CA ALA A 81 21.27 -21.34 3.47
C ALA A 81 20.30 -22.03 2.49
N PRO A 82 20.57 -23.27 2.05
CA PRO A 82 19.65 -24.02 1.22
C PRO A 82 18.25 -24.04 1.84
N PHE A 83 17.27 -23.56 1.10
CA PHE A 83 15.87 -23.57 1.52
C PHE A 83 15.18 -24.81 0.98
N ALA A 84 14.33 -25.44 1.80
CA ALA A 84 13.48 -26.51 1.33
C ALA A 84 12.12 -26.49 2.02
N MET A 85 11.11 -26.94 1.28
CA MET A 85 9.78 -27.21 1.79
C MET A 85 9.52 -28.71 1.74
N LEU A 86 8.76 -29.22 2.69
CA LEU A 86 8.18 -30.56 2.66
C LEU A 86 6.72 -30.44 2.25
N VAL A 87 6.33 -31.24 1.26
CA VAL A 87 5.00 -31.19 0.65
C VAL A 87 4.45 -32.60 0.63
N LYS A 88 3.38 -32.84 1.38
CA LYS A 88 2.80 -34.16 1.58
C LYS A 88 1.39 -34.23 0.98
N PRO A 89 1.11 -35.21 0.10
CA PRO A 89 -0.23 -35.39 -0.43
C PRO A 89 -1.20 -35.81 0.69
N ARG A 90 -2.44 -35.34 0.63
CA ARG A 90 -3.51 -35.69 1.57
C ARG A 90 -4.63 -36.45 0.89
N SER A 91 -5.38 -37.22 1.67
CA SER A 91 -6.49 -38.06 1.18
C SER A 91 -7.65 -37.26 0.59
N ASP A 92 -7.80 -36.00 0.99
CA ASP A 92 -8.80 -35.05 0.47
C ASP A 92 -8.36 -34.40 -0.86
N GLY A 93 -7.12 -34.62 -1.29
CA GLY A 93 -6.53 -34.02 -2.50
C GLY A 93 -5.84 -32.69 -2.32
N SER A 94 -5.83 -32.17 -1.09
CA SER A 94 -5.00 -31.04 -0.72
C SER A 94 -3.56 -31.47 -0.41
N TRP A 95 -2.69 -30.49 -0.22
CA TRP A 95 -1.28 -30.67 0.10
C TRP A 95 -0.97 -30.10 1.48
N SER A 96 -0.41 -30.91 2.38
CA SER A 96 0.22 -30.38 3.58
C SER A 96 1.59 -29.82 3.21
N VAL A 97 1.84 -28.56 3.52
CA VAL A 97 3.12 -27.89 3.25
C VAL A 97 3.74 -27.49 4.58
N SER A 98 5.03 -27.74 4.75
CA SER A 98 5.81 -27.22 5.87
C SER A 98 7.20 -26.79 5.44
N SER A 99 7.79 -25.88 6.20
CA SER A 99 9.17 -25.48 6.00
C SER A 99 9.76 -24.92 7.28
N ASP A 100 10.98 -25.32 7.59
CA ASP A 100 11.82 -24.61 8.57
C ASP A 100 12.60 -23.54 7.80
N LEU A 101 12.22 -22.29 8.01
CA LEU A 101 12.79 -21.11 7.36
C LEU A 101 13.89 -20.53 8.26
N ALA A 102 15.16 -20.75 7.92
CA ALA A 102 16.23 -19.97 8.56
C ALA A 102 17.41 -19.69 7.61
N PRO A 103 17.20 -18.96 6.50
CA PRO A 103 18.33 -18.36 5.84
C PRO A 103 18.79 -17.14 6.65
N ASN A 104 19.96 -17.25 7.27
CA ASN A 104 20.79 -16.07 7.44
C ASN A 104 21.12 -15.60 6.02
N ALA A 105 20.52 -14.48 5.60
CA ALA A 105 20.56 -13.99 4.23
C ALA A 105 21.19 -12.61 4.19
N PHE A 106 22.46 -12.52 3.85
CA PHE A 106 23.13 -11.22 3.72
C PHE A 106 23.29 -10.84 2.25
N VAL A 107 23.17 -9.53 1.96
CA VAL A 107 23.44 -8.95 0.64
C VAL A 107 24.56 -7.93 0.79
N ASP A 108 25.81 -8.31 0.53
CA ASP A 108 26.83 -7.28 0.25
C ASP A 108 26.65 -6.81 -1.18
N VAL A 109 26.57 -5.50 -1.33
CA VAL A 109 26.90 -4.83 -2.58
C VAL A 109 28.28 -4.22 -2.32
N GLU A 110 29.32 -4.62 -3.05
CA GLU A 110 30.64 -3.99 -2.84
C GLU A 110 30.52 -2.47 -3.03
N GLY A 111 30.89 -1.72 -1.99
CA GLY A 111 30.79 -0.26 -1.96
C GLY A 111 30.00 0.26 -0.73
N PRO A 112 29.74 1.57 -0.67
CA PRO A 112 29.10 2.20 0.48
C PRO A 112 27.65 1.73 0.76
N HIS A 113 27.00 0.99 -0.13
CA HIS A 113 25.54 0.74 -0.12
C HIS A 113 25.13 -0.66 0.40
N GLY A 114 25.97 -1.33 1.20
CA GLY A 114 25.69 -2.69 1.68
C GLY A 114 24.49 -2.78 2.64
N VAL A 115 23.66 -3.83 2.50
CA VAL A 115 22.51 -4.12 3.37
C VAL A 115 22.65 -5.52 3.98
N ARG A 116 22.79 -5.59 5.29
CA ARG A 116 22.76 -6.86 6.02
C ARG A 116 21.34 -7.17 6.47
N PHE A 117 20.90 -8.38 6.22
CA PHE A 117 19.60 -8.89 6.65
C PHE A 117 19.82 -10.23 7.36
N SER A 118 19.04 -10.53 8.39
CA SER A 118 19.04 -11.84 9.05
C SER A 118 17.68 -12.14 9.63
N VAL A 119 17.23 -13.38 9.47
CA VAL A 119 15.99 -13.89 10.04
C VAL A 119 16.32 -15.18 10.78
N SER A 120 15.84 -15.29 12.02
CA SER A 120 16.12 -16.43 12.89
C SER A 120 14.86 -17.20 13.20
N GLY A 121 14.99 -18.53 13.28
CA GLY A 121 13.98 -19.45 13.82
C GLY A 121 12.61 -19.29 13.19
N SER A 122 12.54 -19.16 11.86
CA SER A 122 11.24 -19.10 11.18
C SER A 122 10.75 -20.49 10.81
N ALA A 123 9.43 -20.66 10.83
CA ALA A 123 8.78 -21.89 10.40
C ALA A 123 7.45 -21.55 9.76
N PHE A 124 7.00 -22.42 8.87
CA PHE A 124 5.68 -22.33 8.26
C PHE A 124 5.06 -23.72 8.15
N SER A 125 3.76 -23.78 8.32
CA SER A 125 2.94 -24.95 8.02
C SER A 125 1.61 -24.50 7.43
N GLY A 126 1.04 -25.26 6.50
CA GLY A 126 -0.24 -24.93 5.89
C GLY A 126 -0.85 -26.08 5.11
N ILE A 127 -2.10 -25.90 4.70
CA ILE A 127 -2.83 -26.80 3.81
C ILE A 127 -3.15 -26.04 2.54
N TYR A 128 -2.64 -26.50 1.41
CA TYR A 128 -2.90 -25.94 0.09
C TYR A 128 -3.96 -26.76 -0.65
N ASP A 129 -5.00 -26.09 -1.14
CA ASP A 129 -6.07 -26.68 -1.96
C ASP A 129 -5.87 -26.34 -3.45
N PRO A 130 -5.52 -27.33 -4.30
CA PRO A 130 -5.37 -27.15 -5.75
C PRO A 130 -6.65 -26.72 -6.48
N GLY A 131 -7.82 -27.09 -5.96
CA GLY A 131 -9.11 -26.69 -6.53
C GLY A 131 -9.36 -25.20 -6.37
N LEU A 132 -8.96 -24.65 -5.23
CA LEU A 132 -9.05 -23.22 -4.92
C LEU A 132 -7.79 -22.43 -5.25
N ALA A 133 -6.69 -23.09 -5.64
CA ALA A 133 -5.39 -22.48 -5.89
C ALA A 133 -4.89 -21.58 -4.72
N VAL A 134 -5.12 -22.02 -3.47
CA VAL A 134 -4.85 -21.22 -2.26
C VAL A 134 -4.52 -22.10 -1.06
N PHE A 135 -3.84 -21.54 -0.06
CA PHE A 135 -3.79 -22.12 1.27
C PHE A 135 -5.11 -21.92 2.01
N THR A 136 -5.82 -23.01 2.34
CA THR A 136 -7.03 -22.97 3.16
C THR A 136 -6.73 -22.78 4.65
N SER A 137 -5.51 -23.11 5.06
CA SER A 137 -4.98 -22.79 6.37
C SER A 137 -3.47 -22.56 6.32
N GLY A 138 -2.96 -21.72 7.21
CA GLY A 138 -1.54 -21.48 7.37
C GLY A 138 -1.20 -20.96 8.76
N ALA A 139 -0.03 -21.34 9.26
CA ALA A 139 0.56 -20.84 10.48
C ALA A 139 2.06 -20.64 10.26
N GLY A 140 2.55 -19.46 10.62
CA GLY A 140 3.97 -19.13 10.54
C GLY A 140 4.49 -18.56 11.85
N SER A 141 5.78 -18.74 12.11
CA SER A 141 6.48 -18.13 13.23
C SER A 141 7.85 -17.62 12.79
N MET A 142 8.41 -16.69 13.57
CA MET A 142 9.81 -16.28 13.52
C MET A 142 10.30 -15.95 14.92
N ALA A 143 11.58 -16.18 15.20
CA ALA A 143 12.20 -15.79 16.47
C ALA A 143 12.64 -14.32 16.47
N GLY A 144 12.99 -13.77 15.31
CA GLY A 144 13.35 -12.37 15.15
C GLY A 144 13.98 -12.07 13.79
N MET A 145 14.04 -10.78 13.45
CA MET A 145 14.67 -10.28 12.23
C MET A 145 15.49 -9.02 12.52
N GLN A 146 16.62 -8.89 11.85
CA GLN A 146 17.47 -7.70 11.89
C GLN A 146 17.84 -7.27 10.47
N VAL A 147 17.84 -5.95 10.24
CA VAL A 147 18.28 -5.32 9.00
C VAL A 147 19.21 -4.17 9.35
N THR A 148 20.37 -4.10 8.70
CA THR A 148 21.32 -2.98 8.83
C THR A 148 21.65 -2.50 7.42
N SER A 149 21.20 -1.30 7.07
CA SER A 149 21.64 -0.56 5.88
C SER A 149 22.83 0.32 6.24
N ARG A 150 23.90 0.21 5.46
CA ARG A 150 25.10 1.06 5.58
C ARG A 150 25.19 2.15 4.53
N ASP A 151 24.11 2.36 3.76
CA ASP A 151 24.06 3.44 2.79
C ASP A 151 24.44 4.77 3.45
N PRO A 152 25.43 5.54 2.94
CA PRO A 152 25.85 6.78 3.58
C PRO A 152 24.80 7.88 3.49
N LYS A 153 23.84 7.76 2.56
CA LYS A 153 22.71 8.68 2.42
C LYS A 153 21.63 8.36 3.44
N GLU A 154 21.32 7.09 3.63
CA GLU A 154 20.21 6.63 4.47
C GLU A 154 20.61 5.39 5.29
N PRO A 155 21.50 5.54 6.29
CA PRO A 155 21.85 4.43 7.17
C PRO A 155 20.68 4.15 8.11
N MET A 156 20.39 2.86 8.29
CA MET A 156 19.21 2.40 9.03
C MET A 156 19.51 1.07 9.71
N ASP A 157 19.13 0.96 10.97
CA ASP A 157 19.08 -0.31 11.72
C ASP A 157 17.63 -0.61 12.10
N LEU A 158 17.11 -1.74 11.64
CA LEU A 158 15.80 -2.26 11.98
C LEU A 158 15.97 -3.59 12.73
N SER A 159 15.24 -3.77 13.81
CA SER A 159 15.14 -5.04 14.51
C SER A 159 13.71 -5.29 14.95
N VAL A 160 13.31 -6.56 14.90
CA VAL A 160 12.05 -7.04 15.45
C VAL A 160 12.28 -8.35 16.19
N GLY A 161 11.50 -8.57 17.24
CA GLY A 161 11.47 -9.80 18.04
C GLY A 161 10.61 -10.89 17.41
N ALA A 162 10.11 -11.78 18.26
CA ALA A 162 9.33 -12.94 17.83
C ALA A 162 8.07 -12.50 17.07
N GLY A 163 7.73 -13.26 16.03
CA GLY A 163 6.56 -13.01 15.21
C GLY A 163 5.74 -14.27 14.99
N THR A 164 4.44 -14.09 14.81
CA THR A 164 3.49 -15.16 14.43
C THR A 164 2.59 -14.69 13.32
N SER A 165 2.11 -15.65 12.52
CA SER A 165 1.10 -15.40 11.49
C SER A 165 0.11 -16.54 11.42
N SER A 166 -1.13 -16.22 11.07
CA SER A 166 -2.17 -17.20 10.76
C SER A 166 -2.86 -16.83 9.45
N LEU A 167 -3.34 -17.82 8.72
CA LEU A 167 -4.11 -17.69 7.49
C LEU A 167 -5.25 -18.70 7.53
N ASN A 168 -6.45 -18.27 7.15
CA ASN A 168 -7.59 -19.13 6.88
C ASN A 168 -8.20 -18.70 5.56
N ALA A 169 -8.56 -19.65 4.71
CA ALA A 169 -9.24 -19.36 3.46
C ALA A 169 -10.28 -20.43 3.12
N SER A 170 -11.34 -20.02 2.44
CA SER A 170 -12.44 -20.89 2.04
C SER A 170 -13.08 -20.42 0.74
N LYS A 171 -13.84 -21.29 0.10
CA LYS A 171 -14.60 -20.92 -1.10
C LYS A 171 -15.69 -19.91 -0.73
N SER A 172 -15.74 -18.79 -1.44
CA SER A 172 -16.80 -17.79 -1.27
C SER A 172 -18.12 -18.27 -1.89
N ALA A 173 -19.25 -17.82 -1.34
CA ALA A 173 -20.58 -18.07 -1.88
C ALA A 173 -20.79 -17.41 -3.26
N GLY A 174 -20.16 -16.26 -3.49
CA GLY A 174 -20.22 -15.50 -4.75
C GLY A 174 -19.28 -16.03 -5.85
N GLY A 175 -18.40 -16.99 -5.52
CA GLY A 175 -17.29 -17.41 -6.37
C GLY A 175 -15.96 -16.84 -5.87
N GLY A 176 -14.86 -17.49 -6.24
CA GLY A 176 -13.53 -17.14 -5.68
C GLY A 176 -13.33 -17.63 -4.24
N VAL A 177 -12.41 -16.97 -3.54
CA VAL A 177 -11.91 -17.36 -2.22
C VAL A 177 -12.04 -16.20 -1.23
N ASP A 178 -12.66 -16.47 -0.09
CA ASP A 178 -12.58 -15.59 1.08
C ASP A 178 -11.39 -16.00 1.93
N PHE A 179 -10.56 -15.05 2.35
CA PHE A 179 -9.43 -15.30 3.25
C PHE A 179 -9.32 -14.26 4.35
N ALA A 180 -8.72 -14.66 5.47
CA ALA A 180 -8.29 -13.81 6.56
C ALA A 180 -6.89 -14.22 7.01
N MET A 181 -6.00 -13.24 7.15
CA MET A 181 -4.63 -13.40 7.56
C MET A 181 -4.31 -12.42 8.69
N THR A 182 -3.70 -12.91 9.75
CA THR A 182 -3.26 -12.08 10.89
C THR A 182 -1.77 -12.25 11.09
N GLN A 183 -1.06 -11.16 11.41
CA GLN A 183 0.35 -11.17 11.78
C GLN A 183 0.54 -10.37 13.06
N THR A 184 1.47 -10.81 13.90
CA THR A 184 1.91 -10.05 15.08
C THR A 184 3.40 -10.21 15.26
N ILE A 185 4.07 -9.11 15.56
CA ILE A 185 5.51 -8.99 15.71
C ILE A 185 5.78 -8.24 17.03
N ALA A 186 6.67 -8.77 17.85
CA ALA A 186 7.11 -8.14 19.09
C ALA A 186 8.32 -7.22 18.88
N ASP A 187 8.53 -6.30 19.80
CA ASP A 187 9.78 -5.55 20.00
C ASP A 187 10.30 -4.88 18.71
N PHE A 188 9.44 -4.14 18.02
CA PHE A 188 9.85 -3.35 16.86
C PHE A 188 10.75 -2.19 17.31
N VAL A 189 11.91 -2.07 16.66
CA VAL A 189 12.84 -0.96 16.83
C VAL A 189 13.45 -0.62 15.48
N GLU A 190 13.31 0.63 15.06
CA GLU A 190 13.97 1.18 13.88
C GLU A 190 14.78 2.41 14.30
N THR A 191 16.04 2.47 13.89
CA THR A 191 16.91 3.64 14.07
C THR A 191 17.40 4.09 12.72
N ALA A 192 17.07 5.32 12.35
CA ALA A 192 17.53 5.95 11.12
C ALA A 192 18.32 7.21 11.45
N ILE A 193 19.27 7.56 10.58
CA ILE A 193 19.90 8.88 10.61
C ILE A 193 19.12 9.79 9.66
N VAL A 194 18.50 10.82 10.22
CA VAL A 194 17.75 11.82 9.47
C VAL A 194 18.64 13.04 9.26
N ASP A 195 18.68 13.55 8.03
CA ASP A 195 19.28 14.85 7.72
C ASP A 195 18.28 15.95 8.09
N GLU A 196 18.65 16.85 8.99
CA GLU A 196 17.80 18.00 9.39
C GLU A 196 17.66 19.07 8.29
N GLY A 197 18.08 18.79 7.05
CA GLY A 197 17.85 19.64 5.90
C GLY A 197 18.74 20.87 5.92
N GLU A 198 18.20 22.03 6.31
CA GLU A 198 18.87 23.34 6.21
C GLU A 198 20.21 23.43 6.96
N THR A 199 20.41 22.60 7.98
CA THR A 199 21.65 22.58 8.79
C THR A 199 22.66 21.52 8.34
N GLY A 200 22.23 20.55 7.51
CA GLY A 200 23.01 19.34 7.16
C GLY A 200 23.35 18.46 8.37
N LEU A 201 22.71 18.68 9.51
CA LEU A 201 22.97 17.93 10.74
C LEU A 201 22.33 16.54 10.64
N LYS A 202 23.15 15.51 10.79
CA LYS A 202 22.72 14.12 10.81
C LYS A 202 22.38 13.68 12.24
N VAL A 203 21.10 13.45 12.51
CA VAL A 203 20.61 13.10 13.85
C VAL A 203 20.01 11.69 13.88
N PRO A 204 20.31 10.88 14.90
CA PRO A 204 19.65 9.59 15.08
C PRO A 204 18.22 9.78 15.57
N VAL A 205 17.29 9.13 14.91
CA VAL A 205 15.89 9.00 15.31
C VAL A 205 15.59 7.53 15.50
N THR A 206 15.09 7.17 16.69
CA THR A 206 14.74 5.78 17.02
C THR A 206 13.24 5.65 17.25
N MET A 207 12.56 4.89 16.40
CA MET A 207 11.18 4.48 16.58
C MET A 207 11.12 3.13 17.30
N LYS A 208 10.19 2.97 18.25
CA LYS A 208 9.95 1.70 18.95
C LYS A 208 8.46 1.42 19.11
N SER A 209 8.09 0.16 19.09
CA SER A 209 6.75 -0.31 19.48
C SER A 209 6.86 -1.74 20.07
N PRO A 210 6.32 -1.98 21.28
CA PRO A 210 6.29 -3.33 21.86
C PRO A 210 5.60 -4.38 20.99
N ARG A 211 4.59 -3.98 20.22
CA ARG A 211 3.84 -4.89 19.37
C ARG A 211 3.37 -4.17 18.11
N VAL A 212 3.65 -4.79 16.98
CA VAL A 212 3.09 -4.45 15.67
C VAL A 212 2.17 -5.58 15.24
N SER A 213 0.98 -5.28 14.77
CA SER A 213 0.07 -6.26 14.20
C SER A 213 -0.44 -5.83 12.84
N ALA A 214 -0.73 -6.81 12.00
CA ALA A 214 -1.36 -6.60 10.70
C ALA A 214 -2.48 -7.61 10.50
N GLU A 215 -3.55 -7.19 9.85
CA GLU A 215 -4.67 -8.02 9.43
C GLU A 215 -4.93 -7.77 7.95
N ILE A 216 -5.14 -8.85 7.21
CA ILE A 216 -5.47 -8.81 5.79
C ILE A 216 -6.69 -9.68 5.59
N THR A 217 -7.76 -9.13 5.04
CA THR A 217 -8.91 -9.90 4.61
C THR A 217 -9.13 -9.71 3.13
N GLY A 218 -9.62 -10.75 2.48
CA GLY A 218 -10.05 -10.67 1.10
C GLY A 218 -11.33 -11.44 0.90
N ASN A 219 -12.26 -10.86 0.15
CA ASN A 219 -13.52 -11.45 -0.22
C ASN A 219 -13.52 -11.78 -1.71
N GLY A 220 -14.04 -12.95 -2.06
CA GLY A 220 -14.25 -13.37 -3.45
C GLY A 220 -13.01 -13.28 -4.34
N VAL A 221 -11.81 -13.59 -3.83
CA VAL A 221 -10.56 -13.47 -4.61
C VAL A 221 -10.46 -14.57 -5.66
N HIS A 222 -10.24 -14.19 -6.91
CA HIS A 222 -10.16 -15.09 -8.06
C HIS A 222 -8.76 -15.73 -8.21
N THR A 223 -8.27 -16.38 -7.15
CA THR A 223 -6.95 -17.04 -7.07
C THR A 223 -6.65 -17.94 -8.27
N ARG A 224 -7.64 -18.71 -8.74
CA ARG A 224 -7.48 -19.58 -9.90
C ARG A 224 -7.27 -18.80 -11.20
N ALA A 225 -7.99 -17.70 -11.40
CA ALA A 225 -7.80 -16.86 -12.57
C ALA A 225 -6.39 -16.23 -12.60
N PHE A 226 -5.84 -15.85 -11.45
CA PHE A 226 -4.45 -15.40 -11.34
C PHE A 226 -3.45 -16.52 -11.70
N LEU A 227 -3.72 -17.75 -11.25
CA LEU A 227 -2.88 -18.90 -11.58
C LEU A 227 -2.92 -19.24 -13.08
N ASP A 228 -4.09 -19.12 -13.72
CA ASP A 228 -4.27 -19.33 -15.15
C ASP A 228 -3.53 -18.25 -15.97
N LEU A 229 -3.61 -16.98 -15.56
CA LEU A 229 -2.83 -15.88 -16.15
C LEU A 229 -1.32 -16.10 -16.01
N LEU A 230 -0.85 -16.59 -14.86
CA LEU A 230 0.55 -16.95 -14.67
C LEU A 230 0.97 -18.08 -15.62
N GLY A 231 0.16 -19.15 -15.71
CA GLY A 231 0.40 -20.25 -16.64
C GLY A 231 0.50 -19.76 -18.09
N PHE A 232 -0.40 -18.85 -18.50
CA PHE A 232 -0.35 -18.23 -19.81
C PHE A 232 0.95 -17.44 -20.04
N ALA A 233 1.38 -16.62 -19.06
CA ALA A 233 2.62 -15.83 -19.18
C ALA A 233 3.87 -16.72 -19.29
N ILE A 234 3.90 -17.86 -18.58
CA ILE A 234 4.99 -18.84 -18.66
C ILE A 234 4.97 -19.60 -20.00
N ALA A 235 3.79 -19.86 -20.55
CA ALA A 235 3.65 -20.50 -21.86
C ALA A 235 3.97 -19.55 -23.03
N ASN A 236 3.85 -18.24 -22.84
CA ASN A 236 3.97 -17.21 -23.88
C ASN A 236 5.06 -16.17 -23.57
N GLN A 237 6.29 -16.63 -23.30
CA GLN A 237 7.39 -15.77 -22.85
C GLN A 237 7.99 -14.90 -23.96
N ASP A 238 7.86 -15.30 -25.22
CA ASP A 238 8.35 -14.53 -26.37
C ASP A 238 7.23 -13.75 -27.05
N GLU A 239 7.61 -12.62 -27.65
CA GLU A 239 6.69 -11.68 -28.27
C GLU A 239 5.81 -12.32 -29.37
N ALA A 240 6.36 -13.27 -30.14
CA ALA A 240 5.60 -13.91 -31.21
C ALA A 240 4.49 -14.81 -30.66
N SER A 241 4.80 -15.62 -29.64
CA SER A 241 3.81 -16.45 -28.94
C SER A 241 2.73 -15.61 -28.26
N LEU A 242 3.12 -14.52 -27.60
CA LEU A 242 2.21 -13.61 -26.92
C LEU A 242 1.23 -12.95 -27.91
N LYS A 243 1.75 -12.47 -29.05
CA LYS A 243 0.92 -11.88 -30.13
C LYS A 243 -0.01 -12.91 -30.74
N ALA A 244 0.49 -14.12 -31.02
CA ALA A 244 -0.31 -15.22 -31.57
C ALA A 244 -1.47 -15.62 -30.66
N ASN A 245 -1.26 -15.56 -29.34
CA ASN A 245 -2.25 -15.97 -28.34
C ASN A 245 -2.95 -14.78 -27.65
N GLN A 246 -2.95 -13.60 -28.27
CA GLN A 246 -3.63 -12.40 -27.74
C GLN A 246 -5.12 -12.64 -27.42
N ALA A 247 -5.83 -13.43 -28.23
CA ALA A 247 -7.25 -13.69 -27.99
C ALA A 247 -7.48 -14.46 -26.67
N GLU A 248 -6.62 -15.42 -26.38
CA GLU A 248 -6.64 -16.16 -25.11
C GLU A 248 -6.29 -15.23 -23.93
N LEU A 249 -5.27 -14.37 -24.08
CA LEU A 249 -4.92 -13.36 -23.07
C LEU A 249 -6.13 -12.47 -22.73
N LYS A 250 -6.83 -11.94 -23.74
CA LYS A 250 -8.03 -11.13 -23.53
C LYS A 250 -9.13 -11.89 -22.78
N SER A 251 -9.35 -13.15 -23.13
CA SER A 251 -10.32 -14.02 -22.47
C SER A 251 -9.96 -14.26 -21.00
N LEU A 252 -8.70 -14.54 -20.70
CA LEU A 252 -8.20 -14.76 -19.33
C LEU A 252 -8.32 -13.49 -18.49
N LEU A 253 -7.91 -12.34 -19.03
CA LEU A 253 -8.04 -11.04 -18.36
C LEU A 253 -9.51 -10.71 -18.03
N THR A 254 -10.42 -10.95 -18.98
CA THR A 254 -11.85 -10.70 -18.79
C THR A 254 -12.47 -11.64 -17.76
N SER A 255 -12.07 -12.92 -17.78
CA SER A 255 -12.58 -13.94 -16.85
C SER A 255 -12.05 -13.77 -15.43
N ALA A 256 -10.94 -13.05 -15.27
CA ALA A 256 -10.38 -12.76 -13.96
C ALA A 256 -11.20 -11.72 -13.19
N LEU A 257 -12.00 -10.86 -13.87
CA LEU A 257 -12.79 -9.81 -13.23
C LEU A 257 -13.88 -10.38 -12.30
N PRO A 258 -14.14 -9.75 -11.14
CA PRO A 258 -13.62 -8.45 -10.66
C PRO A 258 -12.23 -8.52 -9.97
N LEU A 259 -11.49 -9.63 -10.13
CA LEU A 259 -10.26 -10.01 -9.43
C LEU A 259 -10.47 -10.39 -7.95
N TRP A 260 -11.23 -9.58 -7.23
CA TRP A 260 -11.72 -9.79 -5.88
C TRP A 260 -13.01 -9.00 -5.68
N GLU A 261 -13.76 -9.24 -4.61
CA GLU A 261 -14.89 -8.38 -4.23
C GLU A 261 -14.40 -7.20 -3.39
N ARG A 262 -13.61 -7.49 -2.35
CA ARG A 262 -13.00 -6.48 -1.48
C ARG A 262 -11.74 -7.02 -0.83
N LEU A 263 -10.70 -6.20 -0.79
CA LEU A 263 -9.51 -6.43 0.03
C LEU A 263 -9.47 -5.38 1.14
N GLN A 264 -9.13 -5.80 2.35
CA GLN A 264 -8.89 -4.90 3.47
C GLN A 264 -7.56 -5.23 4.12
N TYR A 265 -6.77 -4.19 4.39
CA TYR A 265 -5.48 -4.27 5.06
C TYR A 265 -5.48 -3.32 6.25
N SER A 266 -5.22 -3.85 7.44
CA SER A 266 -5.09 -3.09 8.67
C SER A 266 -3.69 -3.32 9.25
N TYR A 267 -3.04 -2.27 9.72
CA TYR A 267 -1.83 -2.36 10.54
C TYR A 267 -1.97 -1.54 11.81
N ARG A 268 -1.31 -1.96 12.88
CA ARG A 268 -1.38 -1.33 14.20
C ARG A 268 -0.06 -1.41 14.94
N PHE A 269 0.35 -0.30 15.54
CA PHE A 269 1.45 -0.18 16.49
C PHE A 269 0.87 0.10 17.87
N ASP A 270 1.15 -0.76 18.84
CA ASP A 270 0.83 -0.48 20.24
C ASP A 270 2.02 0.22 20.89
N GLY A 271 1.75 1.28 21.67
CA GLY A 271 2.76 1.97 22.47
C GLY A 271 3.95 2.45 21.65
N MET A 272 3.69 3.16 20.55
CA MET A 272 4.73 3.72 19.70
C MET A 272 5.47 4.85 20.43
N SER A 273 6.80 4.88 20.32
CA SER A 273 7.62 5.99 20.80
C SER A 273 8.68 6.36 19.76
N VAL A 274 8.96 7.65 19.63
CA VAL A 274 10.00 8.17 18.75
C VAL A 274 10.95 8.99 19.59
N ALA A 275 12.18 8.50 19.75
CA ALA A 275 13.26 9.20 20.44
C ALA A 275 14.08 10.00 19.43
N SER A 276 14.30 11.28 19.74
CA SER A 276 15.10 12.21 18.95
C SER A 276 15.91 13.13 19.89
N PRO A 277 16.91 13.89 19.39
CA PRO A 277 17.58 14.92 20.18
C PRO A 277 16.61 15.96 20.74
N ALA A 278 15.54 16.27 19.99
CA ALA A 278 14.46 17.18 20.36
C ALA A 278 13.55 16.63 21.46
N GLY A 279 13.57 15.31 21.73
CA GLY A 279 12.87 14.65 22.82
C GLY A 279 12.15 13.37 22.41
N ASN A 280 11.37 12.84 23.34
CA ASN A 280 10.57 11.64 23.13
C ASN A 280 9.14 12.03 22.78
N PHE A 281 8.70 11.61 21.60
CA PHE A 281 7.30 11.61 21.20
C PHE A 281 6.71 10.24 21.52
N GLY A 282 5.43 10.22 21.87
CA GLY A 282 4.75 8.97 22.21
C GLY A 282 3.35 8.93 21.65
N LEU A 283 2.87 7.73 21.36
CA LEU A 283 1.51 7.45 20.92
C LEU A 283 1.09 6.09 21.49
N ALA A 284 -0.04 6.05 22.20
CA ALA A 284 -0.50 4.84 22.87
C ALA A 284 -0.96 3.78 21.87
N ASP A 285 -1.60 4.21 20.79
CA ASP A 285 -2.05 3.36 19.70
C ASP A 285 -1.99 4.12 18.38
N LEU A 286 -1.46 3.47 17.34
CA LEU A 286 -1.58 3.92 15.95
C LEU A 286 -2.13 2.78 15.14
N SER A 287 -3.19 3.00 14.37
CA SER A 287 -3.61 2.06 13.35
C SER A 287 -3.95 2.77 12.05
N ALA A 288 -3.80 2.05 10.95
CA ALA A 288 -4.50 2.42 9.74
C ALA A 288 -5.10 1.21 9.04
N THR A 289 -6.28 1.41 8.47
CA THR A 289 -7.05 0.42 7.75
C THR A 289 -7.34 0.96 6.36
N THR A 290 -6.95 0.22 5.32
CA THR A 290 -7.26 0.53 3.94
C THR A 290 -8.13 -0.57 3.35
N GLY A 291 -9.24 -0.20 2.72
CA GLY A 291 -10.11 -1.10 1.97
C GLY A 291 -10.18 -0.71 0.51
N ILE A 292 -10.15 -1.69 -0.38
CA ILE A 292 -10.29 -1.50 -1.83
C ILE A 292 -11.23 -2.55 -2.39
N ASP A 293 -12.26 -2.10 -3.10
CA ASP A 293 -13.15 -2.99 -3.83
C ASP A 293 -12.47 -3.56 -5.08
N GLY A 294 -13.04 -4.63 -5.61
CA GLY A 294 -12.68 -5.18 -6.91
C GLY A 294 -12.90 -4.22 -8.07
N ILE A 295 -12.52 -4.69 -9.26
CA ILE A 295 -12.83 -4.03 -10.51
C ILE A 295 -14.34 -4.13 -10.75
N SER A 296 -15.05 -3.05 -10.46
CA SER A 296 -16.51 -2.93 -10.50
C SER A 296 -16.94 -1.62 -11.17
N ASP A 297 -18.23 -1.50 -11.46
CA ASP A 297 -18.83 -0.30 -12.07
C ASP A 297 -19.10 0.83 -11.04
N ASN A 298 -18.99 0.53 -9.75
CA ASN A 298 -19.23 1.46 -8.66
C ASN A 298 -18.31 1.17 -7.45
N GLY A 299 -17.01 1.10 -7.71
CA GLY A 299 -16.02 0.74 -6.71
C GLY A 299 -15.75 1.83 -5.67
N LYS A 300 -15.26 1.40 -4.51
CA LYS A 300 -14.80 2.26 -3.43
C LYS A 300 -13.36 1.93 -3.01
N ILE A 301 -12.63 2.97 -2.64
CA ILE A 301 -11.40 2.89 -1.84
C ILE A 301 -11.60 3.70 -0.56
N ASP A 302 -11.19 3.18 0.59
CA ASP A 302 -11.22 3.91 1.84
C ASP A 302 -9.98 3.66 2.68
N CYS A 303 -9.55 4.69 3.40
CA CYS A 303 -8.47 4.67 4.37
C CYS A 303 -8.97 5.29 5.67
N ARG A 304 -8.75 4.61 6.79
CA ARG A 304 -8.95 5.12 8.14
C ARG A 304 -7.62 5.12 8.87
N ILE A 305 -7.26 6.23 9.50
CA ILE A 305 -6.09 6.36 10.36
C ILE A 305 -6.59 6.72 11.75
N GLU A 306 -6.19 5.98 12.77
CA GLU A 306 -6.55 6.21 14.16
C GLU A 306 -5.28 6.32 15.00
N ALA A 307 -5.15 7.39 15.77
CA ALA A 307 -4.02 7.66 16.64
C ALA A 307 -4.55 8.11 18.01
N THR A 308 -4.14 7.47 19.09
CA THR A 308 -4.61 7.80 20.45
C THR A 308 -3.45 7.98 21.43
N GLY A 309 -3.64 8.87 22.40
CA GLY A 309 -2.63 9.17 23.42
C GLY A 309 -1.37 9.84 22.87
N LEU A 310 -1.50 10.75 21.90
CA LEU A 310 -0.37 11.52 21.36
C LEU A 310 0.27 12.36 22.47
N THR A 311 1.61 12.32 22.53
CA THR A 311 2.42 13.09 23.47
C THR A 311 3.61 13.72 22.75
N VAL A 312 3.85 15.00 23.04
CA VAL A 312 4.92 15.81 22.44
C VAL A 312 5.82 16.37 23.55
N PRO A 313 7.15 16.43 23.36
CA PRO A 313 8.04 17.07 24.32
C PRO A 313 7.65 18.53 24.59
N GLN A 314 7.25 18.85 25.83
CA GLN A 314 6.79 20.20 26.20
C GLN A 314 7.81 21.31 25.91
N ARG A 315 9.11 21.00 25.94
CA ARG A 315 10.18 21.95 25.64
C ARG A 315 10.17 22.47 24.19
N LEU A 316 9.50 21.78 23.28
CA LEU A 316 9.39 22.17 21.87
C LEU A 316 8.22 23.10 21.61
N LEU A 317 7.39 23.36 22.62
CA LEU A 317 6.12 24.04 22.46
C LEU A 317 6.06 25.30 23.33
N PRO A 318 5.47 26.40 22.82
CA PRO A 318 5.06 27.51 23.67
C PRO A 318 4.16 27.00 24.79
N SER A 319 4.35 27.49 26.01
CA SER A 319 3.64 27.00 27.20
C SER A 319 2.11 27.09 27.07
N TRP A 320 1.59 28.04 26.31
CA TRP A 320 0.17 28.21 26.07
C TRP A 320 -0.47 27.14 25.18
N SER A 321 0.31 26.48 24.32
CA SER A 321 -0.19 25.56 23.30
C SER A 321 -0.47 24.15 23.84
N ALA A 322 0.11 23.79 25.00
CA ALA A 322 0.00 22.46 25.56
C ALA A 322 -1.45 21.99 25.78
N ALA A 323 -2.34 22.91 26.18
CA ALA A 323 -3.76 22.61 26.41
C ALA A 323 -4.59 22.47 25.12
N LEU A 324 -4.01 22.75 23.95
CA LEU A 324 -4.67 22.68 22.64
C LEU A 324 -4.14 21.54 21.77
N LEU A 325 -3.11 20.81 22.22
CA LEU A 325 -2.51 19.71 21.47
C LEU A 325 -3.49 18.54 21.33
N PRO A 326 -3.74 18.01 20.12
CA PRO A 326 -4.52 16.79 19.98
C PRO A 326 -3.91 15.63 20.79
N THR A 327 -4.77 14.87 21.47
CA THR A 327 -4.43 13.58 22.07
C THR A 327 -4.89 12.42 21.20
N ASP A 328 -6.00 12.62 20.46
CA ASP A 328 -6.65 11.59 19.67
C ASP A 328 -7.01 12.14 18.28
N ILE A 329 -6.78 11.33 17.25
CA ILE A 329 -7.04 11.66 15.86
C ILE A 329 -7.67 10.42 15.21
N GLU A 330 -8.81 10.60 14.56
CA GLU A 330 -9.41 9.64 13.63
C GLU A 330 -9.63 10.35 12.30
N LEU A 331 -8.99 9.87 11.24
CA LEU A 331 -9.18 10.40 9.89
C LEU A 331 -9.75 9.29 9.02
N SER A 332 -10.83 9.58 8.29
CA SER A 332 -11.41 8.68 7.31
C SER A 332 -11.53 9.37 5.97
N PHE A 333 -10.87 8.85 4.95
CA PHE A 333 -10.89 9.42 3.60
C PHE A 333 -10.90 8.33 2.55
N GLY A 334 -11.33 8.64 1.33
CA GLY A 334 -11.46 7.63 0.29
C GLY A 334 -11.96 8.17 -1.04
N GLY A 335 -12.25 7.26 -1.95
CA GLY A 335 -12.89 7.51 -3.23
C GLY A 335 -14.12 6.63 -3.40
N ALA A 336 -15.14 7.13 -4.09
CA ALA A 336 -16.37 6.42 -4.42
C ALA A 336 -16.77 6.69 -5.87
N ASN A 337 -17.72 5.89 -6.38
CA ASN A 337 -18.18 5.92 -7.77
C ASN A 337 -17.03 5.68 -8.77
N LEU A 338 -16.17 4.71 -8.46
CA LEU A 338 -15.04 4.35 -9.31
C LEU A 338 -15.45 3.24 -10.28
N ASP A 339 -15.85 3.60 -11.50
CA ASP A 339 -16.16 2.63 -12.56
C ASP A 339 -14.87 2.11 -13.21
N LEU A 340 -14.21 1.14 -12.55
CA LEU A 340 -13.02 0.49 -13.08
C LEU A 340 -13.36 -0.64 -14.06
N ASP A 341 -14.55 -1.24 -13.96
CA ASP A 341 -14.97 -2.36 -14.82
C ASP A 341 -15.16 -1.92 -16.27
N SER A 342 -15.92 -0.84 -16.52
CA SER A 342 -16.08 -0.30 -17.88
C SER A 342 -14.73 0.09 -18.47
N MET A 343 -13.87 0.73 -17.67
CA MET A 343 -12.54 1.16 -18.10
C MET A 343 -11.67 -0.02 -18.52
N LEU A 344 -11.57 -1.05 -17.68
CA LEU A 344 -10.70 -2.18 -17.97
C LEU A 344 -11.26 -3.05 -19.11
N ARG A 345 -12.57 -3.25 -19.20
CA ARG A 345 -13.17 -4.00 -20.32
C ARG A 345 -12.92 -3.32 -21.66
N LYS A 346 -13.07 -1.99 -21.73
CA LYS A 346 -12.71 -1.22 -22.93
C LYS A 346 -11.23 -1.37 -23.28
N ALA A 347 -10.34 -1.33 -22.29
CA ALA A 347 -8.91 -1.49 -22.52
C ALA A 347 -8.55 -2.91 -23.01
N ILE A 348 -9.13 -3.95 -22.39
CA ILE A 348 -8.96 -5.35 -22.81
C ILE A 348 -9.45 -5.54 -24.25
N GLU A 349 -10.61 -4.96 -24.59
CA GLU A 349 -11.16 -5.03 -25.94
C GLU A 349 -10.27 -4.30 -26.95
N ALA A 350 -9.81 -3.09 -26.62
CA ALA A 350 -9.10 -2.20 -27.52
C ALA A 350 -7.64 -2.58 -27.80
N PHE A 351 -6.91 -3.15 -26.83
CA PHE A 351 -5.47 -3.36 -27.04
C PHE A 351 -5.20 -4.35 -28.18
N ASP A 352 -4.21 -4.05 -29.01
CA ASP A 352 -3.75 -4.93 -30.08
C ASP A 352 -2.22 -4.95 -30.10
N LEU A 353 -1.64 -6.02 -29.59
CA LEU A 353 -0.20 -6.29 -29.56
C LEU A 353 0.41 -6.33 -30.96
N ASN A 354 -0.39 -6.45 -32.03
CA ASN A 354 0.12 -6.34 -33.40
C ASN A 354 0.32 -4.89 -33.85
N ARG A 355 -0.03 -3.91 -33.02
CA ARG A 355 0.17 -2.48 -33.24
C ARG A 355 1.20 -1.93 -32.26
N ASP A 356 1.83 -0.84 -32.67
CA ASP A 356 2.78 -0.08 -31.86
C ASP A 356 2.41 1.42 -31.91
N PRO A 357 1.90 2.02 -30.82
CA PRO A 357 1.60 1.39 -29.53
C PRO A 357 0.39 0.42 -29.59
N PRO A 358 0.30 -0.57 -28.68
CA PRO A 358 -0.83 -1.50 -28.63
C PRO A 358 -2.19 -0.86 -28.30
N LEU A 359 -2.20 0.32 -27.69
CA LEU A 359 -3.36 1.17 -27.48
C LEU A 359 -3.05 2.52 -28.13
N SER A 360 -4.00 3.12 -28.84
CA SER A 360 -3.76 4.44 -29.44
C SER A 360 -3.71 5.54 -28.39
N ASP A 361 -3.05 6.65 -28.71
CA ASP A 361 -2.96 7.80 -27.80
C ASP A 361 -4.36 8.38 -27.49
N GLU A 362 -5.29 8.38 -28.45
CA GLU A 362 -6.66 8.88 -28.25
C GLU A 362 -7.49 8.01 -27.29
N PHE A 363 -7.10 6.74 -27.10
CA PHE A 363 -7.77 5.84 -26.18
C PHE A 363 -7.66 6.35 -24.73
N GLY A 364 -6.51 6.91 -24.36
CA GLY A 364 -6.30 7.45 -23.01
C GLY A 364 -7.23 8.62 -22.69
N GLU A 365 -7.42 9.54 -23.64
CA GLU A 365 -8.34 10.67 -23.46
C GLU A 365 -9.80 10.21 -23.34
N THR A 366 -10.19 9.22 -24.14
CA THR A 366 -11.52 8.60 -24.08
C THR A 366 -11.76 7.97 -22.72
N LEU A 367 -10.78 7.23 -22.19
CA LEU A 367 -10.88 6.58 -20.89
C LEU A 367 -11.04 7.58 -19.75
N ILE A 368 -10.27 8.69 -19.78
CA ILE A 368 -10.40 9.77 -18.81
C ILE A 368 -11.79 10.42 -18.91
N ALA A 369 -12.28 10.68 -20.13
CA ALA A 369 -13.60 11.26 -20.32
C ALA A 369 -14.72 10.37 -19.77
N ASP A 370 -14.66 9.06 -20.04
CA ASP A 370 -15.61 8.08 -19.54
C ASP A 370 -15.58 7.97 -18.01
N PHE A 371 -14.38 7.91 -17.43
CA PHE A 371 -14.22 7.89 -15.97
C PHE A 371 -14.86 9.11 -15.33
N MET A 372 -14.59 10.31 -15.87
CA MET A 372 -15.14 11.56 -15.34
C MET A 372 -16.65 11.68 -15.55
N ALA A 373 -17.20 11.08 -16.62
CA ALA A 373 -18.64 11.06 -16.88
C ALA A 373 -19.42 10.27 -15.82
N ASN A 374 -18.79 9.30 -15.16
CA ASN A 374 -19.36 8.55 -14.04
C ASN A 374 -19.29 9.28 -12.68
N ASN A 375 -18.87 10.55 -12.68
CA ASN A 375 -18.86 11.43 -11.51
C ASN A 375 -18.13 10.83 -10.29
N PRO A 376 -16.83 10.50 -10.42
CA PRO A 376 -16.02 9.96 -9.34
C PRO A 376 -15.92 11.00 -8.21
N LYS A 377 -15.89 10.51 -6.98
CA LYS A 377 -15.89 11.36 -5.79
C LYS A 377 -14.70 11.09 -4.90
N VAL A 378 -14.15 12.14 -4.31
CA VAL A 378 -13.31 12.07 -3.11
C VAL A 378 -14.22 12.25 -1.89
N VAL A 379 -14.05 11.40 -0.89
CA VAL A 379 -14.87 11.39 0.33
C VAL A 379 -13.97 11.62 1.54
N LEU A 380 -14.31 12.59 2.37
CA LEU A 380 -13.86 12.69 3.76
C LEU A 380 -14.97 12.11 4.61
N GLY A 381 -14.81 10.85 5.01
CA GLY A 381 -15.68 10.23 5.99
C GLY A 381 -15.59 10.96 7.34
N HIS A 382 -16.51 10.66 8.24
CA HIS A 382 -16.51 11.25 9.58
C HIS A 382 -15.13 11.08 10.23
N SER A 383 -14.49 12.21 10.50
CA SER A 383 -13.13 12.33 11.01
C SER A 383 -13.13 13.22 12.23
N THR A 384 -12.31 12.92 13.24
CA THR A 384 -12.24 13.69 14.49
C THR A 384 -10.81 13.98 14.92
N VAL A 385 -10.62 15.15 15.55
CA VAL A 385 -9.38 15.53 16.24
C VAL A 385 -9.77 16.04 17.62
N LYS A 386 -9.23 15.43 18.67
CA LYS A 386 -9.69 15.65 20.05
C LYS A 386 -8.55 15.98 21.00
N ASN A 387 -8.87 16.78 22.00
CA ASN A 387 -8.10 16.90 23.24
C ASN A 387 -9.04 17.26 24.38
N GLY A 388 -9.20 16.35 25.35
CA GLY A 388 -9.93 16.62 26.59
C GLY A 388 -11.35 17.15 26.35
N ASN A 389 -11.52 18.46 26.41
CA ASN A 389 -12.81 19.15 26.26
C ASN A 389 -13.05 19.76 24.88
N ILE A 390 -12.17 19.51 23.90
CA ILE A 390 -12.26 20.00 22.53
C ILE A 390 -12.35 18.80 21.59
N GLU A 391 -13.32 18.83 20.68
CA GLU A 391 -13.45 17.89 19.58
C GLU A 391 -13.74 18.69 18.31
N VAL A 392 -12.92 18.51 17.29
CA VAL A 392 -13.15 18.99 15.92
C VAL A 392 -13.59 17.78 15.11
N ALA A 393 -14.79 17.82 14.55
CA ALA A 393 -15.30 16.82 13.64
C ALA A 393 -15.39 17.38 12.22
N MET A 394 -15.11 16.54 11.23
CA MET A 394 -15.03 16.89 9.82
C MET A 394 -15.64 15.79 8.96
N GLU A 395 -16.44 16.16 7.97
CA GLU A 395 -16.92 15.26 6.92
C GLU A 395 -17.19 16.02 5.64
N GLY A 396 -17.15 15.35 4.49
CA GLY A 396 -17.42 16.00 3.22
C GLY A 396 -17.22 15.13 2.00
N GLU A 397 -17.59 15.68 0.85
CA GLU A 397 -17.36 15.08 -0.45
C GLU A 397 -16.91 16.13 -1.46
N MET A 398 -16.14 15.68 -2.46
CA MET A 398 -15.69 16.49 -3.58
C MET A 398 -15.92 15.73 -4.88
N THR A 399 -16.44 16.43 -5.88
CA THR A 399 -16.66 15.98 -7.26
C THR A 399 -15.90 16.89 -8.22
N PHE A 400 -15.87 16.54 -9.51
CA PHE A 400 -15.03 17.24 -10.49
C PHE A 400 -15.77 17.59 -11.80
N PRO A 401 -16.92 18.28 -11.76
CA PRO A 401 -17.63 18.70 -12.97
C PRO A 401 -16.73 19.58 -13.85
N GLY A 402 -16.62 19.25 -15.14
CA GLY A 402 -15.73 19.97 -16.06
C GLY A 402 -14.26 19.96 -15.65
N LYS A 403 -13.81 18.92 -14.91
CA LYS A 403 -12.45 18.78 -14.34
C LYS A 403 -12.10 19.86 -13.30
N LYS A 404 -13.08 20.55 -12.73
CA LYS A 404 -12.89 21.55 -11.67
C LYS A 404 -13.49 21.04 -10.36
N PRO A 405 -12.84 21.28 -9.21
CA PRO A 405 -13.32 20.77 -7.93
C PRO A 405 -14.62 21.47 -7.52
N GLU A 406 -15.59 20.67 -7.09
CA GLU A 406 -16.81 21.11 -6.41
C GLU A 406 -16.94 20.30 -5.13
N ALA A 407 -16.97 20.96 -3.98
CA ALA A 407 -16.90 20.30 -2.69
C ALA A 407 -17.92 20.84 -1.69
N ARG A 408 -18.40 19.94 -0.84
CA ARG A 408 -19.15 20.26 0.36
C ARG A 408 -18.46 19.64 1.55
N MET A 409 -18.13 20.46 2.54
CA MET A 409 -17.49 20.05 3.78
C MET A 409 -18.27 20.61 4.97
N ILE A 410 -18.42 19.80 6.00
CA ILE A 410 -18.97 20.19 7.28
C ILE A 410 -17.84 20.07 8.29
N VAL A 411 -17.63 21.13 9.05
CA VAL A 411 -16.74 21.13 10.21
C VAL A 411 -17.57 21.56 11.40
N ASP A 412 -17.56 20.78 12.48
CA ASP A 412 -18.14 21.18 13.76
C ASP A 412 -17.12 21.07 14.88
N VAL A 413 -17.21 21.99 15.84
CA VAL A 413 -16.29 22.04 16.98
C VAL A 413 -17.07 22.09 18.27
N ALA A 414 -16.91 21.05 19.09
CA ALA A 414 -17.27 21.08 20.50
C ALA A 414 -16.17 21.78 21.30
N GLY A 415 -16.55 22.67 22.23
CA GLY A 415 -15.60 23.36 23.09
C GLY A 415 -14.82 24.51 22.44
N TYR A 416 -15.29 25.07 21.31
CA TYR A 416 -14.61 26.18 20.62
C TYR A 416 -14.32 27.39 21.54
N ASP A 417 -15.22 27.69 22.48
CA ASP A 417 -15.01 28.77 23.46
C ASP A 417 -13.78 28.54 24.36
N LYS A 418 -13.40 27.29 24.62
CA LYS A 418 -12.18 26.95 25.35
C LYS A 418 -10.92 27.25 24.55
N ILE A 419 -10.96 27.07 23.23
CA ILE A 419 -9.88 27.49 22.32
C ILE A 419 -9.70 29.00 22.43
N VAL A 420 -10.79 29.76 22.26
CA VAL A 420 -10.79 31.22 22.33
C VAL A 420 -10.29 31.71 23.70
N GLN A 421 -10.76 31.11 24.80
CA GLN A 421 -10.35 31.47 26.16
C GLN A 421 -8.86 31.23 26.43
N THR A 422 -8.33 30.08 25.96
CA THR A 422 -6.91 29.73 26.09
C THR A 422 -6.04 30.74 25.33
N LEU A 423 -6.40 31.02 24.07
CA LEU A 423 -5.69 31.99 23.23
C LEU A 423 -5.78 33.42 23.80
N GLN A 424 -6.94 33.84 24.29
CA GLN A 424 -7.12 35.16 24.92
C GLN A 424 -6.22 35.36 26.13
N THR A 425 -6.07 34.31 26.95
CA THR A 425 -5.24 34.36 28.14
C THR A 425 -3.77 34.48 27.77
N ALA A 426 -3.33 33.69 26.80
CA ALA A 426 -1.95 33.68 26.31
C ALA A 426 -1.56 34.95 25.55
N ALA A 427 -2.50 35.55 24.81
CA ALA A 427 -2.32 36.81 24.07
C ALA A 427 -1.86 37.99 24.92
N LYS A 428 -2.04 37.93 26.25
CA LYS A 428 -1.58 38.97 27.19
C LYS A 428 -0.06 39.05 27.28
N SER A 429 0.64 37.97 26.94
CA SER A 429 2.09 37.85 27.12
C SER A 429 2.82 37.26 25.91
N ASP A 430 2.10 36.77 24.89
CA ASP A 430 2.67 36.11 23.72
C ASP A 430 2.05 36.66 22.42
N GLN A 431 2.90 37.16 21.52
CA GLN A 431 2.48 37.78 20.26
C GLN A 431 1.86 36.78 19.28
N GLN A 432 2.37 35.55 19.24
CA GLN A 432 1.84 34.50 18.36
C GLN A 432 0.44 34.09 18.83
N ALA A 433 0.24 33.95 20.15
CA ALA A 433 -1.08 33.72 20.72
C ALA A 433 -2.05 34.88 20.44
N ALA A 434 -1.58 36.14 20.43
CA ALA A 434 -2.42 37.30 20.09
C ALA A 434 -2.90 37.29 18.63
N GLN A 435 -2.05 36.85 17.70
CA GLN A 435 -2.43 36.65 16.30
C GLN A 435 -3.43 35.50 16.16
N ALA A 436 -3.14 34.35 16.77
CA ALA A 436 -4.04 33.19 16.76
C ALA A 436 -5.41 33.49 17.40
N PHE A 437 -5.43 34.27 18.48
CA PHE A 437 -6.66 34.73 19.13
C PHE A 437 -7.52 35.56 18.18
N SER A 438 -6.90 36.54 17.49
CA SER A 438 -7.60 37.41 16.53
C SER A 438 -8.19 36.59 15.37
N PHE A 439 -7.44 35.62 14.86
CA PHE A 439 -7.92 34.69 13.84
C PHE A 439 -9.07 33.81 14.35
N ALA A 440 -8.96 33.25 15.56
CA ALA A 440 -10.01 32.42 16.15
C ALA A 440 -11.34 33.19 16.33
N LEU A 441 -11.29 34.49 16.64
CA LEU A 441 -12.48 35.34 16.67
C LEU A 441 -13.08 35.56 15.28
N ALA A 442 -12.24 35.78 14.26
CA ALA A 442 -12.70 35.93 12.88
C ALA A 442 -13.40 34.65 12.38
N VAL A 443 -12.80 33.48 12.60
CA VAL A 443 -13.38 32.17 12.24
C VAL A 443 -14.69 31.93 12.97
N LYS A 444 -14.76 32.27 14.28
CA LYS A 444 -16.00 32.18 15.06
C LYS A 444 -17.16 32.94 14.43
N GLY A 445 -16.88 34.10 13.83
CA GLY A 445 -17.89 34.95 13.19
C GLY A 445 -18.61 34.31 12.01
N PHE A 446 -18.01 33.31 11.37
CA PHE A 446 -18.64 32.55 10.28
C PHE A 446 -19.39 31.31 10.78
N GLY A 447 -19.19 30.92 12.04
CA GLY A 447 -19.75 29.71 12.62
C GLY A 447 -21.22 29.88 13.00
N LYS A 448 -21.98 28.80 12.85
CA LYS A 448 -23.37 28.70 13.31
C LYS A 448 -23.40 27.92 14.61
N ALA A 449 -23.94 28.51 15.67
CA ALA A 449 -24.12 27.80 16.94
C ALA A 449 -25.21 26.74 16.81
N LEU A 450 -24.91 25.52 17.25
CA LEU A 450 -25.86 24.40 17.32
C LEU A 450 -26.51 24.33 18.72
N PRO A 451 -27.70 23.70 18.86
CA PRO A 451 -28.42 23.63 20.14
C PRO A 451 -27.65 22.93 21.26
N ASP A 452 -26.72 22.03 20.92
CA ASP A 452 -25.87 21.30 21.86
C ASP A 452 -24.61 22.08 22.27
N GLY A 453 -24.45 23.32 21.79
CA GLY A 453 -23.34 24.20 22.10
C GLY A 453 -22.12 24.06 21.18
N ARG A 454 -22.18 23.21 20.15
CA ARG A 454 -21.14 23.16 19.11
C ARG A 454 -21.21 24.36 18.18
N LEU A 455 -20.10 24.63 17.49
CA LEU A 455 -20.02 25.62 16.43
C LEU A 455 -19.80 24.92 15.08
N GLU A 456 -20.64 25.19 14.09
CA GLU A 456 -20.66 24.50 12.78
C GLU A 456 -20.30 25.46 11.64
N TRP A 457 -19.52 24.96 10.68
CA TRP A 457 -19.24 25.59 9.39
C TRP A 457 -19.57 24.62 8.27
N VAL A 458 -20.63 24.93 7.51
CA VAL A 458 -20.94 24.25 6.26
C VAL A 458 -20.27 25.02 5.12
N ILE A 459 -19.17 24.48 4.61
CA ILE A 459 -18.34 25.04 3.56
C ILE A 459 -18.79 24.44 2.22
N ASN A 460 -19.16 25.28 1.26
CA ASN A 460 -19.44 24.85 -0.11
C ASN A 460 -18.52 25.59 -1.07
N ALA A 461 -17.70 24.84 -1.80
CA ALA A 461 -16.85 25.33 -2.87
C ALA A 461 -17.42 24.85 -4.21
N LYS A 462 -17.58 25.75 -5.17
CA LYS A 462 -18.12 25.43 -6.49
C LYS A 462 -17.02 25.35 -7.55
N ALA A 463 -17.33 24.69 -8.66
CA ALA A 463 -16.43 24.57 -9.81
C ALA A 463 -16.03 25.91 -10.45
N ASP A 464 -16.77 27.00 -10.19
CA ASP A 464 -16.42 28.36 -10.61
C ASP A 464 -15.41 29.05 -9.66
N GLY A 465 -14.94 28.35 -8.63
CA GLY A 465 -13.99 28.85 -7.65
C GLY A 465 -14.61 29.66 -6.51
N SER A 466 -15.93 29.87 -6.51
CA SER A 466 -16.63 30.54 -5.41
C SER A 466 -16.72 29.66 -4.17
N VAL A 467 -16.66 30.30 -2.99
CA VAL A 467 -16.72 29.63 -1.69
C VAL A 467 -17.73 30.33 -0.79
N THR A 468 -18.61 29.54 -0.19
CA THR A 468 -19.57 30.00 0.82
C THR A 468 -19.42 29.22 2.11
N VAL A 469 -19.70 29.87 3.24
CA VAL A 469 -19.70 29.27 4.56
C VAL A 469 -21.03 29.60 5.23
N ASN A 470 -21.82 28.59 5.58
CA ASN A 470 -23.16 28.76 6.12
C ASN A 470 -24.06 29.67 5.26
N GLY A 471 -23.86 29.64 3.93
CA GLY A 471 -24.56 30.48 2.96
C GLY A 471 -24.00 31.90 2.78
N ALA A 472 -23.06 32.35 3.63
CA ALA A 472 -22.37 33.62 3.47
C ALA A 472 -21.21 33.50 2.47
N MET A 473 -21.07 34.48 1.58
CA MET A 473 -20.00 34.50 0.59
C MET A 473 -18.64 34.80 1.23
N LEU A 474 -17.67 33.90 1.05
CA LEU A 474 -16.28 34.08 1.50
C LEU A 474 -15.36 34.46 0.33
N LYS A 475 -15.54 33.83 -0.83
CA LYS A 475 -14.80 34.10 -2.07
C LYS A 475 -15.76 34.10 -3.25
N GLN A 476 -15.72 35.15 -4.07
CA GLN A 476 -16.48 35.23 -5.32
C GLN A 476 -15.97 34.21 -6.35
N ALA A 477 -16.76 33.96 -7.39
CA ALA A 477 -16.31 33.16 -8.52
C ALA A 477 -15.04 33.75 -9.13
N ASP A 478 -14.16 32.88 -9.61
CA ASP A 478 -12.97 33.32 -10.32
C ASP A 478 -13.38 34.05 -11.61
N PRO A 479 -12.68 35.13 -11.98
CA PRO A 479 -12.99 35.85 -13.21
C PRO A 479 -12.88 34.91 -14.40
N VAL A 480 -13.83 35.00 -15.33
CA VAL A 480 -13.75 34.28 -16.61
C VAL A 480 -12.51 34.79 -17.32
N GLN A 481 -11.53 33.90 -17.50
CA GLN A 481 -10.35 34.21 -18.29
C GLN A 481 -10.79 34.19 -19.75
N ASP A 482 -11.04 35.35 -20.33
CA ASP A 482 -11.08 35.49 -21.79
C ASP A 482 -9.65 35.18 -22.25
N ASP A 483 -9.40 33.98 -22.78
CA ASP A 483 -8.19 33.74 -23.56
C ASP A 483 -8.17 34.81 -24.67
N PRO A 484 -7.22 35.75 -24.67
CA PRO A 484 -7.09 36.59 -25.85
C PRO A 484 -6.76 35.65 -26.99
N LEU A 485 -7.64 35.63 -28.00
CA LEU A 485 -7.31 35.16 -29.34
C LEU A 485 -5.88 35.59 -29.62
N THR A 486 -4.99 34.61 -29.81
CA THR A 486 -3.62 34.83 -30.22
C THR A 486 -3.66 35.79 -31.41
N ASP A 487 -3.16 37.01 -31.21
CA ASP A 487 -3.02 37.98 -32.28
C ASP A 487 -2.05 37.36 -33.31
N PRO A 488 -2.45 37.18 -34.59
CA PRO A 488 -1.59 36.58 -35.60
C PRO A 488 -0.33 37.41 -35.90
N SER A 489 -0.12 38.57 -35.26
CA SER A 489 1.04 39.43 -35.50
C SER A 489 2.30 39.11 -34.69
N ASP A 490 2.28 38.20 -33.71
CA ASP A 490 3.49 37.85 -32.93
C ASP A 490 4.34 36.73 -33.56
N ALA A 491 3.94 36.24 -34.74
CA ALA A 491 4.81 35.46 -35.60
C ALA A 491 5.66 36.39 -36.47
N THR A 492 6.72 37.01 -35.92
CA THR A 492 8.03 37.26 -36.57
C THR A 492 8.86 38.36 -35.87
N ALA A 493 9.84 37.96 -35.04
CA ALA A 493 11.19 38.53 -34.89
C ALA A 493 11.80 37.86 -33.64
N GLY A 494 12.79 36.99 -33.75
CA GLY A 494 14.13 37.32 -34.21
C GLY A 494 15.10 37.06 -33.05
N ASP A 495 15.74 35.90 -33.14
CA ASP A 495 16.87 35.39 -32.36
C ASP A 495 17.89 36.46 -31.89
N ASN A 496 18.26 36.43 -30.59
CA ASN A 496 19.65 36.46 -30.11
C ASN A 496 19.75 36.52 -28.57
N GLY A 497 20.58 35.65 -27.99
CA GLY A 497 21.28 35.96 -26.72
C GLY A 497 21.26 34.86 -25.67
N GLY A 498 22.15 33.88 -25.79
CA GLY A 498 22.19 32.70 -24.93
C GLY A 498 22.64 32.93 -23.48
N ALA A 499 22.39 31.93 -22.65
CA ALA A 499 23.39 31.30 -21.80
C ALA A 499 22.83 29.96 -21.32
N GLY A 500 23.45 28.88 -21.80
CA GLY A 500 23.16 27.54 -21.33
C GLY A 500 23.74 27.29 -19.94
N ALA A 501 22.99 26.59 -19.11
CA ALA A 501 23.56 25.75 -18.07
C ALA A 501 23.03 24.33 -18.31
N LYS A 502 23.95 23.50 -18.82
CA LYS A 502 23.79 22.06 -18.98
C LYS A 502 23.51 21.45 -17.61
N LEU A 503 22.40 20.72 -17.51
CA LEU A 503 22.28 19.61 -16.57
C LEU A 503 22.67 18.34 -17.32
N GLN A 504 23.74 17.72 -16.86
CA GLN A 504 24.24 16.42 -17.28
C GLN A 504 24.91 15.79 -16.05
N PRO A 505 25.00 14.47 -15.98
CA PRO A 505 24.07 13.58 -15.28
C PRO A 505 24.48 13.25 -13.84
#